data_AF-A0A7C3QSN9-F1
#
_entry.id   AF-A0A7C3QSN9-F1
#
_cell.length_a   1.000
_cell.length_b   1.000
_cell.length_c   1.000
_cell.angle_alpha   90.00
_cell.angle_beta   90.00
_cell.angle_gamma   90.00
#
_symmetry.space_group_name_H-M   'P 1'
#
loop_
_entity.id
_entity.type
_entity.pdbx_description
1 polymer ?
#
loop_
_entity_poly.entity_id
_entity_poly.type
_entity_poly.pdbx_seq_one_letter_code
_entity_poly.pdbx_strand_id
1 'polypeptide(L)' 'MGLLSTHICDLGLSLDAVRPAIETVSQEVATARVVVRPRFFLGSEWGVIDGTCSVGVPFWLCQDRLRRLHDRLGFWLP' A
#
# COMPACT_ATOMS: atom_id res chain seq x y z
N MET A 1 2.34 -11.53 21.75
CA MET A 1 1.60 -12.03 20.57
C MET A 1 2.48 -11.91 19.34
N GLY A 2 2.48 -12.91 18.47
CA GLY A 2 3.30 -12.91 17.25
C GLY A 2 2.66 -12.08 16.14
N LEU A 3 3.48 -11.61 15.19
CA LEU A 3 3.04 -10.76 14.06
C LEU A 3 1.92 -11.39 13.21
N LEU A 4 1.93 -12.73 13.07
CA LEU A 4 0.94 -13.49 12.29
C LEU A 4 -0.41 -13.67 13.00
N SER A 5 -0.48 -13.40 14.30
CA SER A 5 -1.71 -13.54 15.10
C SER A 5 -2.34 -12.18 15.43
N THR A 6 -1.87 -11.10 14.81
CA THR A 6 -2.34 -9.73 15.03
C THR A 6 -3.19 -9.31 13.84
N HIS A 7 -4.37 -8.74 14.10
CA HIS A 7 -5.19 -8.19 13.02
C HIS A 7 -4.46 -7.02 12.36
N ILE A 8 -4.64 -6.85 11.04
CA ILE A 8 -3.94 -5.82 10.27
C ILE A 8 -4.25 -4.40 10.82
N CYS A 9 -5.48 -4.16 11.27
CA CYS A 9 -5.90 -2.88 11.87
C CYS A 9 -5.14 -2.55 13.18
N ASP A 10 -4.68 -3.57 13.90
CA ASP A 10 -3.99 -3.41 15.19
C ASP A 10 -2.48 -3.24 15.03
N LEU A 11 -1.96 -3.30 13.80
CA LEU A 11 -0.53 -3.16 13.50
C LEU A 11 -0.02 -1.70 13.52
N GLY A 12 -0.93 -0.72 13.70
CA GLY A 12 -0.60 0.70 13.73
C GLY A 12 0.02 1.18 12.41
N LEU A 13 -0.56 0.75 11.28
CA LEU A 13 -0.02 1.06 9.96
C LEU A 13 -0.41 2.47 9.52
N SER A 14 0.53 3.16 8.86
CA SER A 14 0.28 4.42 8.18
C SER A 14 0.94 4.41 6.79
N LEU A 15 0.56 5.39 5.96
CA LEU A 15 1.17 5.59 4.64
C LEU A 15 2.53 6.31 4.72
N ASP A 16 3.03 6.66 5.90
CA ASP A 16 4.18 7.58 6.00
C ASP A 16 5.46 6.98 5.42
N ALA A 17 5.68 5.68 5.61
CA ALA A 17 6.82 4.97 5.05
C ALA A 17 6.83 4.95 3.50
N VAL A 18 5.67 5.05 2.86
CA VAL A 18 5.51 5.04 1.40
C VAL A 18 5.18 6.40 0.82
N ARG A 19 5.06 7.43 1.67
CA ARG A 19 4.69 8.79 1.27
C ARG A 19 5.59 9.36 0.16
N PRO A 20 6.92 9.17 0.18
CA PRO A 20 7.77 9.63 -0.91
C PRO A 20 7.38 9.02 -2.27
N ALA A 21 7.07 7.72 -2.31
CA ALA A 21 6.63 7.06 -3.54
C ALA A 21 5.26 7.57 -4.01
N ILE A 22 4.34 7.82 -3.07
CA ILE A 22 3.03 8.42 -3.37
C ILE A 22 3.20 9.82 -3.98
N GLU A 23 4.11 10.63 -3.44
CA GLU A 23 4.41 11.97 -3.94
C GLU A 23 5.00 11.92 -5.34
N THR A 24 5.96 11.02 -5.61
CA THR A 24 6.50 10.79 -6.95
C THR A 24 5.40 10.45 -7.95
N VAL A 25 4.56 9.45 -7.66
CA VAL A 25 3.45 9.06 -8.55
C VAL A 25 2.48 10.21 -8.75
N SER A 26 2.18 10.98 -7.68
CA SER A 26 1.28 12.13 -7.77
C SER A 26 1.83 13.23 -8.68
N GLN A 27 3.15 13.48 -8.63
CA GLN A 27 3.84 14.44 -9.50
C GLN A 27 3.86 13.96 -10.96
N GLU A 28 4.10 12.67 -11.20
CA GLU A 28 4.08 12.06 -12.53
C GLU A 28 2.70 12.19 -13.17
N VAL A 29 1.63 11.86 -12.43
CA VAL A 29 0.24 12.02 -12.87
C VAL A 29 -0.09 13.47 -13.20
N ALA A 30 0.36 14.42 -12.37
CA ALA A 30 0.17 15.85 -12.62
C ALA A 30 0.90 16.32 -13.89
N THR A 31 2.13 15.84 -14.09
CA THR A 31 2.96 16.18 -15.26
C THR A 31 2.38 15.61 -16.55
N ALA A 32 1.81 14.41 -16.50
CA ALA A 32 1.14 13.76 -17.62
C ALA A 32 -0.18 14.43 -18.04
N ARG A 33 -0.59 15.53 -17.38
CA ARG A 33 -1.85 16.26 -17.64
C ARG A 33 -3.10 15.39 -17.57
N VAL A 34 -3.04 14.33 -16.77
CA VAL A 34 -4.20 13.47 -16.51
C VAL A 34 -5.12 14.17 -15.49
N VAL A 35 -6.43 14.15 -15.75
CA VAL A 35 -7.45 14.83 -14.93
C VAL A 35 -7.69 14.10 -13.60
N VAL A 36 -7.36 12.82 -13.51
CA VAL A 36 -7.55 12.04 -12.28
C VAL A 36 -6.52 12.37 -11.21
N ARG A 37 -6.95 12.27 -9.95
CA ARG A 37 -6.09 12.40 -8.77
C ARG A 37 -6.33 11.15 -7.91
N PRO A 38 -5.43 10.16 -7.96
CA PRO A 38 -5.64 8.90 -7.26
C PRO A 38 -5.66 9.11 -5.74
N ARG A 39 -6.58 8.42 -5.05
CA ARG A 39 -6.54 8.28 -3.60
C ARG A 39 -5.77 7.02 -3.22
N PHE A 40 -4.80 7.17 -2.34
CA PHE A 40 -3.99 6.05 -1.87
C PHE A 40 -4.55 5.53 -0.54
N PHE A 41 -4.61 4.20 -0.41
CA PHE A 41 -5.09 3.54 0.80
C PHE A 41 -4.28 2.27 1.04
N LEU A 42 -4.26 1.77 2.29
CA LEU A 42 -3.61 0.51 2.61
C LEU A 42 -4.52 -0.67 2.29
N GLY A 43 -3.98 -1.67 1.61
CA GLY A 43 -4.72 -2.88 1.26
C GLY A 43 -3.82 -4.10 1.10
N SER A 44 -4.42 -5.28 1.12
CA SER A 44 -3.80 -6.54 0.72
C SER A 44 -4.25 -7.00 -0.67
N GLU A 45 -5.35 -6.45 -1.17
CA GLU A 45 -5.99 -6.82 -2.42
C GLU A 45 -6.30 -5.58 -3.26
N TRP A 46 -6.61 -5.82 -4.53
CA TRP A 46 -7.09 -4.80 -5.45
C TRP A 46 -8.55 -4.46 -5.12
N GLY A 47 -8.82 -3.23 -4.71
CA GLY A 47 -10.16 -2.71 -4.49
C GLY A 47 -10.28 -1.29 -5.01
N VAL A 48 -11.33 -1.00 -5.75
CA VAL A 48 -11.63 0.36 -6.23
C VAL A 48 -13.05 0.68 -5.80
N ILE A 49 -13.24 1.79 -5.10
CA ILE A 49 -14.57 2.32 -4.84
C ILE A 49 -15.11 2.84 -6.16
N ASP A 50 -16.32 2.42 -6.53
CA ASP A 50 -16.95 2.85 -7.78
C ASP A 50 -16.99 4.39 -7.91
N GLY A 51 -16.74 4.88 -9.12
CA GLY A 51 -16.62 6.31 -9.40
C GLY A 51 -15.37 6.99 -8.82
N THR A 52 -14.42 6.24 -8.24
CA THR A 52 -13.15 6.79 -7.73
C THR A 52 -11.94 6.27 -8.50
N CYS A 53 -10.86 7.06 -8.52
CA CYS A 53 -9.54 6.58 -8.88
C CYS A 53 -8.79 6.32 -7.57
N SER A 54 -8.58 5.05 -7.23
CA SER A 54 -7.94 4.64 -5.98
C SER A 54 -6.81 3.66 -6.25
N VAL A 55 -5.72 3.77 -5.50
CA VAL A 55 -4.53 2.93 -5.60
C VAL A 55 -4.32 2.24 -4.24
N GLY A 56 -4.46 0.92 -4.24
CA GLY A 56 -4.15 0.09 -3.08
C GLY A 56 -2.64 -0.03 -2.90
N VAL A 57 -2.13 0.47 -1.79
CA VAL A 57 -0.74 0.29 -1.38
C VAL A 57 -0.65 -0.99 -0.53
N PRO A 58 0.22 -1.94 -0.92
CA PRO A 58 0.43 -3.13 -0.12
C PRO A 58 0.85 -2.82 1.32
N PHE A 59 0.06 -3.26 2.29
CA PHE A 59 0.26 -2.91 3.70
C PHE A 59 1.62 -3.34 4.28
N TRP A 60 2.24 -4.37 3.69
CA TRP A 60 3.55 -4.86 4.12
C TRP A 60 4.70 -3.90 3.78
N LEU A 61 4.48 -2.92 2.91
CA LEU A 61 5.45 -1.87 2.61
C LEU A 61 5.55 -0.81 3.72
N CYS A 62 4.58 -0.76 4.64
CA CYS A 62 4.52 0.26 5.69
C CYS A 62 5.56 0.08 6.81
N GLN A 63 6.11 -1.13 6.98
CA GLN A 63 7.04 -1.44 8.05
C GLN A 63 8.06 -2.47 7.59
N ASP A 64 9.33 -2.26 7.92
CA ASP A 64 10.41 -3.17 7.52
C ASP A 64 10.21 -4.62 7.98
N ARG A 65 9.65 -4.83 9.17
CA ARG A 65 9.37 -6.18 9.68
C ARG A 65 8.33 -6.92 8.83
N LEU A 66 7.36 -6.20 8.28
CA LEU A 66 6.33 -6.76 7.42
C LEU A 66 6.88 -7.03 6.03
N ARG A 67 7.67 -6.10 5.47
CA ARG A 67 8.38 -6.31 4.21
C ARG A 67 9.27 -7.55 4.26
N ARG A 68 10.12 -7.67 5.28
CA ARG A 68 10.96 -8.87 5.47
C ARG A 68 10.15 -10.15 5.65
N LEU A 69 8.99 -10.06 6.31
CA LEU A 69 8.09 -11.22 6.45
C LEU A 69 7.51 -11.60 5.08
N HIS A 70 7.08 -10.61 4.29
CA HIS A 70 6.61 -10.81 2.93
C HIS A 70 7.71 -11.38 2.04
N ASP A 71 8.94 -10.88 2.07
CA ASP A 71 10.03 -11.42 1.25
C ASP A 71 10.36 -12.88 1.60
N ARG A 72 10.14 -13.28 2.87
CA ARG A 72 10.35 -14.66 3.35
C ARG A 72 9.21 -15.61 3.01
N LEU A 73 7.97 -15.13 2.99
CA LEU A 73 6.77 -15.96 2.85
C LEU A 73 6.06 -15.76 1.49
N GLY A 74 6.43 -14.72 0.75
CA GLY A 74 5.66 -14.10 -0.31
C GLY A 74 6.45 -14.05 -1.61
N PHE A 75 6.44 -15.18 -2.29
CA PHE A 75 6.23 -15.31 -3.73
C PHE A 75 5.44 -16.62 -3.84
N TRP A 76 4.35 -16.63 -4.61
CA TRP A 76 3.54 -17.81 -4.97
C TRP A 76 4.09 -19.12 -4.37
N LEU A 77 3.51 -19.58 -3.26
CA LEU A 77 3.61 -21.01 -2.94
C LEU A 77 3.18 -21.75 -4.23
N PRO A 78 3.90 -22.79 -4.70
CA PRO A 78 3.21 -23.79 -5.48
C PRO A 78 1.99 -24.31 -4.70
#